data_AF-A0A1F6TUD1-F1
#
_entry.id   AF-A0A1F6TUD1-F1
#
_cell.length_a   1.000
_cell.length_b   1.000
_cell.length_c   1.000
_cell.angle_alpha   90.00
_cell.angle_beta   90.00
_cell.angle_gamma   90.00
#
_symmetry.space_group_name_H-M   'P 1'
#
loop_
_entity.id
_entity.type
_entity.pdbx_description
1 polymer ?
#
loop_
_entity_poly.entity_id
_entity_poly.type
_entity_poly.pdbx_seq_one_letter_code
_entity_poly.pdbx_strand_id
1 'polypeptide(L)'
;MTRTAWLLMLTLFAPLAAYAEEDAAGLAPLRAAAERGDPEAQVELGILYEYGFSLPDHKAQALAWYMIAAESGSAKAVVRRDALKGRMNAAEIEEAERRHAELAATVQKPAAPEPAPVEPASKPLE
;
A
#
# COMPACT_ATOMS: atom_id res chain seq x y z
N MET A 1 -26.70 -8.01 44.82
CA MET A 1 -26.35 -8.11 43.38
C MET A 1 -24.98 -7.44 43.18
N THR A 2 -23.93 -8.24 43.26
CA THR A 2 -22.52 -7.82 43.36
C THR A 2 -21.95 -7.46 41.98
N ARG A 3 -21.54 -6.19 41.82
CA ARG A 3 -20.99 -5.59 40.58
C ARG A 3 -19.56 -6.05 40.22
N THR A 4 -19.05 -7.10 40.85
CA THR A 4 -17.65 -7.52 40.76
C THR A 4 -17.43 -8.74 39.86
N ALA A 5 -18.48 -9.30 39.26
CA ALA A 5 -18.38 -10.51 38.43
C ALA A 5 -18.09 -10.25 36.93
N TRP A 6 -17.86 -9.00 36.51
CA TRP A 6 -17.70 -8.62 35.10
C TRP A 6 -16.34 -7.97 34.79
N LEU A 7 -15.29 -8.27 35.56
CA LEU A 7 -13.93 -7.75 35.29
C LEU A 7 -12.83 -8.81 35.39
N LEU A 8 -13.16 -10.08 35.11
CA LEU A 8 -12.15 -11.16 34.98
C LEU A 8 -12.41 -12.04 33.74
N MET A 9 -12.79 -11.42 32.63
CA MET A 9 -12.87 -12.09 31.30
C MET A 9 -12.29 -11.21 30.19
N LEU A 10 -11.36 -10.34 30.56
CA LEU A 10 -10.56 -9.50 29.67
C LEU A 10 -9.15 -9.63 30.23
N THR A 11 -8.30 -10.55 29.79
CA THR A 11 -7.20 -10.26 28.85
C THR A 11 -6.46 -11.56 28.46
N LEU A 12 -7.14 -12.61 28.01
CA LEU A 12 -6.45 -13.75 27.38
C LEU A 12 -7.12 -14.15 26.06
N PHE A 13 -7.30 -13.15 25.20
CA PHE A 13 -7.50 -13.38 23.79
C PHE A 13 -6.52 -12.44 23.09
N ALA A 14 -5.27 -12.89 23.01
CA ALA A 14 -4.31 -12.28 22.10
C ALA A 14 -4.96 -12.29 20.71
N PRO A 15 -5.19 -11.13 20.08
CA PRO A 15 -5.78 -11.13 18.76
C PRO A 15 -4.78 -11.81 17.81
N LEU A 16 -5.32 -12.66 16.95
CA LEU A 16 -4.68 -13.31 15.80
C LEU A 16 -3.97 -12.33 14.82
N ALA A 17 -3.94 -11.03 15.15
CA ALA A 17 -3.28 -9.97 14.41
C ALA A 17 -1.74 -10.01 14.51
N ALA A 18 -1.17 -10.68 15.52
CA ALA A 18 0.29 -10.70 15.70
C ALA A 18 1.04 -11.54 14.64
N TYR A 19 0.36 -12.42 13.89
CA TYR A 19 0.99 -13.21 12.83
C TYR A 19 0.89 -12.61 11.43
N ALA A 20 0.34 -11.40 11.29
CA ALA A 20 0.36 -10.65 10.03
C ALA A 20 1.51 -9.63 9.94
N GLU A 21 2.28 -9.44 11.02
CA GLU A 21 3.31 -8.40 11.09
C GLU A 21 4.62 -8.74 10.35
N GLU A 22 4.95 -10.02 10.16
CA GLU A 22 6.28 -10.41 9.65
C GLU A 22 6.45 -10.28 8.12
N ASP A 23 5.41 -10.54 7.32
CA ASP A 23 5.45 -10.31 5.86
C ASP A 23 5.23 -8.83 5.49
N ALA A 24 4.70 -8.03 6.43
CA ALA A 24 4.44 -6.61 6.25
C ALA A 24 5.67 -5.72 6.57
N ALA A 25 6.65 -6.24 7.33
CA ALA A 25 7.78 -5.47 7.83
C ALA A 25 8.66 -4.86 6.71
N GLY A 26 8.78 -5.53 5.56
CA GLY A 26 9.54 -5.03 4.41
C GLY A 26 8.80 -3.99 3.56
N LEU A 27 7.46 -3.96 3.62
CA LEU A 27 6.62 -3.06 2.82
C LEU A 27 6.06 -1.87 3.61
N ALA A 28 6.07 -1.96 4.94
CA ALA A 28 5.63 -0.91 5.85
C ALA A 28 6.22 0.49 5.52
N PRO A 29 7.55 0.67 5.32
CA PRO A 29 8.10 1.98 5.00
C PRO A 29 7.64 2.50 3.63
N LEU A 30 7.55 1.62 2.64
CA LEU A 30 7.10 1.96 1.29
C LEU A 30 5.63 2.36 1.28
N ARG A 31 4.80 1.62 2.01
CA ARG A 31 3.38 1.92 2.17
C ARG A 31 3.17 3.27 2.86
N ALA A 32 3.91 3.55 3.92
CA ALA A 32 3.86 4.85 4.58
C ALA A 32 4.28 6.00 3.65
N ALA A 33 5.30 5.82 2.80
CA ALA A 33 5.68 6.81 1.80
C ALA A 33 4.59 7.00 0.73
N ALA A 34 4.01 5.91 0.23
CA ALA A 34 2.93 5.96 -0.75
C ALA A 34 1.67 6.68 -0.21
N GLU A 35 1.31 6.42 1.05
CA GLU A 35 0.19 7.06 1.76
C GLU A 35 0.45 8.55 2.05
N ARG A 36 1.71 8.97 2.17
CA ARG A 36 2.11 10.39 2.26
C ARG A 36 2.10 11.13 0.90
N GLY A 37 1.74 10.45 -0.18
CA GLY A 37 1.60 11.07 -1.49
C GLY A 37 2.82 10.96 -2.39
N ASP A 38 3.85 10.19 -2.01
CA ASP A 38 5.05 10.01 -2.83
C ASP A 38 4.71 9.22 -4.11
N PRO A 39 4.76 9.84 -5.31
CA PRO A 39 4.38 9.18 -6.55
C PRO A 39 5.32 8.03 -6.94
N GLU A 40 6.58 8.05 -6.49
CA GLU A 40 7.54 6.98 -6.77
C GLU A 40 7.25 5.77 -5.88
N ALA A 41 7.02 6.00 -4.58
CA ALA A 41 6.60 4.96 -3.65
C ALA A 41 5.26 4.32 -4.05
N GLN A 42 4.29 5.11 -4.51
CA GLN A 42 3.01 4.61 -5.03
C GLN A 42 3.21 3.70 -6.25
N VAL A 43 4.12 4.06 -7.17
CA VAL A 43 4.44 3.21 -8.31
C VAL A 43 5.13 1.91 -7.87
N GLU A 44 6.09 1.98 -6.96
CA GLU A 44 6.77 0.79 -6.45
C GLU A 44 5.82 -0.14 -5.71
N LEU A 45 4.92 0.40 -4.89
CA LEU A 45 3.89 -0.38 -4.21
C LEU A 45 2.93 -1.03 -5.21
N GLY A 46 2.55 -0.31 -6.28
CA GLY A 46 1.78 -0.87 -7.39
C GLY A 46 2.51 -2.03 -8.10
N ILE A 47 3.83 -1.91 -8.32
CA ILE A 47 4.67 -2.96 -8.91
C ILE A 47 4.70 -4.21 -8.03
N LEU A 48 4.82 -4.03 -6.72
CA LEU A 48 4.84 -5.14 -5.78
C LEU A 48 3.50 -5.88 -5.76
N TYR A 49 2.37 -5.18 -5.81
CA TYR A 49 1.09 -5.85 -5.98
C TYR A 49 0.96 -6.51 -7.36
N GLU A 50 1.48 -5.89 -8.42
CA GLU A 50 1.39 -6.44 -9.77
C GLU A 50 2.13 -7.77 -9.94
N TYR A 51 3.29 -7.93 -9.30
CA TYR A 51 4.17 -9.11 -9.49
C TYR A 51 4.34 -9.99 -8.25
N GLY A 52 4.08 -9.47 -7.05
CA GLY A 52 4.48 -10.09 -5.79
C GLY A 52 3.62 -11.27 -5.37
N PHE A 53 2.35 -11.35 -5.80
CA PHE A 53 1.43 -12.34 -5.23
C PHE A 53 0.36 -12.78 -6.23
N SER A 54 0.19 -14.10 -6.39
CA SER A 54 -0.79 -14.73 -7.30
C SER A 54 -2.20 -14.82 -6.71
N LEU A 55 -2.59 -13.88 -5.84
CA LEU A 55 -3.96 -13.82 -5.31
C LEU A 55 -4.86 -12.92 -6.19
N PRO A 56 -6.18 -13.19 -6.23
CA PRO A 56 -7.12 -12.53 -7.14
C PRO A 56 -7.19 -11.00 -7.04
N ASP A 57 -6.89 -10.44 -5.87
CA ASP A 57 -7.14 -9.02 -5.58
C ASP A 57 -5.97 -8.08 -5.89
N HIS A 58 -4.78 -8.60 -6.15
CA HIS A 58 -3.60 -7.75 -6.24
C HIS A 58 -3.55 -6.89 -7.50
N LYS A 59 -4.15 -7.35 -8.61
CA LYS A 59 -4.27 -6.51 -9.81
C LYS A 59 -5.09 -5.26 -9.54
N ALA A 60 -6.17 -5.37 -8.76
CA ALA A 60 -7.00 -4.24 -8.41
C ALA A 60 -6.25 -3.26 -7.47
N GLN A 61 -5.51 -3.78 -6.50
CA GLN A 61 -4.65 -2.96 -5.63
C GLN A 61 -3.55 -2.24 -6.43
N ALA A 62 -2.86 -2.95 -7.33
CA ALA A 62 -1.84 -2.38 -8.19
C ALA A 62 -2.39 -1.25 -9.07
N LEU A 63 -3.55 -1.49 -9.71
CA LEU A 63 -4.18 -0.50 -10.57
C LEU A 63 -4.59 0.76 -9.78
N ALA A 64 -5.15 0.59 -8.58
CA ALA A 64 -5.53 1.70 -7.71
C ALA A 64 -4.32 2.57 -7.35
N TRP A 65 -3.19 1.97 -6.95
CA TRP A 65 -1.95 2.71 -6.66
C TRP A 65 -1.39 3.43 -7.89
N TYR A 66 -1.44 2.81 -9.07
CA TYR A 66 -1.05 3.49 -10.30
C TYR A 66 -1.97 4.66 -10.68
N MET A 67 -3.27 4.59 -10.36
CA MET A 67 -4.18 5.70 -10.58
C MET A 67 -3.81 6.91 -9.71
N ILE A 68 -3.54 6.70 -8.42
CA ILE A 68 -3.09 7.76 -7.50
C ILE A 68 -1.77 8.40 -7.99
N ALA A 69 -0.80 7.58 -8.39
CA ALA A 69 0.47 8.10 -8.89
C ALA A 69 0.33 8.84 -10.23
N ALA A 70 -0.57 8.38 -11.10
CA ALA A 70 -0.87 9.03 -12.37
C ALA A 70 -1.53 10.41 -12.17
N GLU A 71 -2.38 10.57 -11.14
CA GLU A 71 -2.96 11.87 -10.77
C GLU A 71 -1.91 12.88 -10.32
N SER A 72 -0.80 12.40 -9.77
CA SER A 72 0.37 13.21 -9.42
C SER A 72 1.31 13.48 -10.60
N GLY A 73 0.95 13.06 -11.82
CA GLY A 73 1.70 13.32 -13.05
C GLY A 73 2.81 12.31 -13.37
N SER A 74 2.88 11.17 -12.66
CA SER A 74 3.88 10.13 -12.92
C SER A 74 3.63 9.44 -14.27
N ALA A 75 4.49 9.71 -15.27
CA ALA A 75 4.42 9.06 -16.57
C ALA A 75 4.59 7.53 -16.49
N LYS A 76 5.44 7.05 -15.57
CA LYS A 76 5.64 5.62 -15.28
C LYS A 76 4.34 4.97 -14.78
N ALA A 77 3.60 5.69 -13.92
CA ALA A 77 2.31 5.21 -13.42
C ALA A 77 1.26 5.13 -14.54
N VAL A 78 1.17 6.15 -15.40
CA VAL A 78 0.23 6.15 -16.55
C VAL A 78 0.47 4.93 -17.44
N VAL A 79 1.71 4.67 -17.82
CA VAL A 79 2.06 3.52 -18.68
C VAL A 79 1.68 2.20 -18.00
N ARG A 80 2.03 2.02 -16.71
CA ARG A 80 1.72 0.78 -15.98
C ARG A 80 0.23 0.59 -15.74
N ARG A 81 -0.49 1.66 -15.40
CA ARG A 81 -1.95 1.69 -15.28
C ARG A 81 -2.62 1.19 -16.55
N ASP A 82 -2.25 1.77 -17.70
CA ASP A 82 -2.89 1.46 -18.98
C ASP A 82 -2.57 0.03 -19.42
N ALA A 83 -1.32 -0.40 -19.25
CA ALA A 83 -0.91 -1.78 -19.51
C ALA A 83 -1.63 -2.80 -18.60
N LEU A 84 -1.82 -2.48 -17.33
CA LEU A 84 -2.54 -3.34 -16.38
C LEU A 84 -4.04 -3.39 -16.66
N LYS A 85 -4.68 -2.24 -16.95
CA LYS A 85 -6.11 -2.17 -17.28
C LYS A 85 -6.44 -3.00 -18.52
N GLY A 86 -5.54 -3.08 -19.51
CA GLY A 86 -5.73 -3.89 -20.72
C GLY A 86 -5.74 -5.41 -20.52
N ARG A 87 -5.29 -5.92 -19.36
CA ARG A 87 -5.24 -7.36 -19.02
C ARG A 87 -6.12 -7.73 -17.82
N MET A 88 -6.94 -6.80 -17.37
CA MET A 88 -7.94 -7.00 -16.31
C MET A 88 -9.34 -7.15 -16.92
N ASN A 89 -10.22 -7.86 -16.22
CA ASN A 89 -11.64 -7.92 -16.55
C ASN A 89 -12.41 -6.73 -15.94
N ALA A 90 -13.68 -6.57 -16.32
CA ALA A 90 -14.51 -5.44 -15.88
C ALA A 90 -14.71 -5.39 -14.36
N ALA A 91 -14.89 -6.54 -13.70
CA ALA A 91 -15.10 -6.60 -12.25
C ALA A 91 -13.82 -6.23 -11.48
N GLU A 92 -12.65 -6.67 -11.96
CA GLU A 92 -11.35 -6.30 -11.39
C GLU A 92 -11.09 -4.78 -11.53
N ILE A 93 -11.50 -4.18 -12.65
CA ILE A 93 -11.37 -2.74 -12.89
C ILE A 93 -12.29 -1.95 -11.96
N GLU A 94 -13.56 -2.37 -11.83
CA GLU A 94 -14.52 -1.71 -10.95
C GLU A 94 -14.05 -1.73 -9.49
N GLU A 95 -13.49 -2.85 -9.06
CA GLU A 95 -12.88 -2.98 -7.74
C GLU A 95 -11.64 -2.08 -7.58
N ALA A 96 -10.81 -1.96 -8.61
CA ALA A 96 -9.68 -1.03 -8.59
C ALA A 96 -10.15 0.43 -8.46
N GLU A 97 -11.23 0.80 -9.14
CA GLU A 97 -11.81 2.14 -9.09
C GLU A 97 -12.43 2.44 -7.72
N ARG A 98 -13.08 1.47 -7.07
CA ARG A 98 -13.50 1.59 -5.67
C ARG A 98 -12.32 1.86 -4.75
N ARG A 99 -11.27 1.05 -4.85
CA ARG A 99 -10.06 1.18 -4.03
C ARG A 99 -9.32 2.48 -4.30
N HIS A 100 -9.28 2.92 -5.55
CA HIS A 100 -8.75 4.23 -5.92
C HIS A 100 -9.51 5.34 -5.20
N ALA A 101 -10.85 5.31 -5.19
CA ALA A 101 -11.65 6.31 -4.48
C ALA A 101 -11.39 6.31 -2.96
N GLU A 102 -11.25 5.12 -2.36
CA GLU A 102 -10.89 4.98 -0.95
C GLU A 102 -9.48 5.51 -0.64
N LEU A 103 -8.50 5.19 -1.50
CA LEU A 103 -7.13 5.66 -1.37
C LEU A 103 -7.03 7.17 -1.61
N ALA A 104 -7.72 7.71 -2.60
CA ALA A 104 -7.72 9.14 -2.90
C ALA A 104 -8.29 9.98 -1.74
N ALA A 105 -9.15 9.39 -0.90
CA ALA A 105 -9.66 10.04 0.31
C ALA A 105 -8.65 10.04 1.47
N THR A 106 -7.67 9.13 1.48
CA THR A 106 -6.74 8.91 2.60
C THR A 106 -5.31 9.33 2.28
N VAL A 107 -4.86 9.17 1.04
CA VAL A 107 -3.54 9.57 0.55
C VAL A 107 -3.45 11.09 0.56
N GLN A 108 -2.48 11.61 1.32
CA GLN A 108 -2.23 13.04 1.34
C GLN A 108 -1.61 13.49 0.03
N LYS A 109 -2.12 14.58 -0.55
CA LYS A 109 -1.51 15.22 -1.72
C LYS A 109 -0.10 15.67 -1.34
N PRO A 110 0.95 15.34 -2.13
CA PRO A 110 2.32 15.50 -1.70
C PRO A 110 2.62 16.96 -1.33
N ALA A 111 3.16 17.16 -0.12
CA ALA A 111 4.08 18.25 0.11
C ALA A 111 5.34 17.98 -0.72
N ALA A 112 6.01 19.03 -1.22
CA ALA A 112 7.19 18.96 -2.08
C ALA A 112 8.15 17.81 -1.69
N PRO A 113 8.81 17.14 -2.66
CA PRO A 113 9.54 15.91 -2.43
C PRO A 113 10.47 16.06 -1.23
N GLU A 114 10.21 15.29 -0.17
CA GLU A 114 11.17 15.10 0.91
C GLU A 114 12.42 14.53 0.24
N PRO A 115 13.61 15.15 0.40
CA PRO A 115 14.81 14.69 -0.26
C PRO A 115 14.99 13.20 0.07
N ALA A 116 15.16 12.38 -0.96
CA ALA A 116 15.32 10.94 -0.82
C ALA A 116 16.29 10.64 0.34
N PRO A 117 16.00 9.65 1.21
CA PRO A 117 16.96 9.22 2.21
C PRO A 117 18.25 8.89 1.47
N VAL A 118 19.29 9.69 1.71
CA VAL A 118 20.63 9.39 1.21
C VAL A 118 20.98 8.05 1.86
N GLU A 119 20.95 6.95 1.10
CA GLU A 119 21.49 5.68 1.60
C GLU A 119 22.90 6.00 2.11
N PRO A 120 23.20 5.78 3.40
CA PRO A 120 24.55 5.99 3.87
C PRO A 120 25.43 5.03 3.08
N ALA A 121 26.31 5.59 2.25
CA ALA A 121 27.27 4.87 1.44
C ALA A 121 27.77 3.67 2.24
N SER A 122 27.47 2.46 1.75
CA SER A 122 27.94 1.22 2.35
C SER A 122 29.44 1.40 2.57
N LYS A 123 29.86 1.39 3.84
CA LYS A 123 31.27 1.58 4.20
C LYS A 123 32.13 0.65 3.33
N PRO A 124 33.28 1.10 2.82
CA PRO A 124 34.17 0.20 2.11
C PRO A 124 34.55 -0.93 3.06
N LEU A 125 34.48 -2.17 2.56
CA LEU A 125 34.99 -3.35 3.25
C LEU A 125 36.49 -3.12 3.51
N GLU A 126 36.88 -3.04 4.78
CA GLU A 126 38.31 -3.09 5.19
C GLU A 126 38.88 -4.51 5.03
#